data_AF-A0A7L4DNA8-F1
#
_entry.id   AF-A0A7L4DNA8-F1
#
_cell.length_a   1.000
_cell.length_b   1.000
_cell.length_c   1.000
_cell.angle_alpha   90.00
_cell.angle_beta   90.00
_cell.angle_gamma   90.00
#
_symmetry.space_group_name_H-M   'P 1'
#
loop_
_entity.id
_entity.type
_entity.pdbx_description
1 polymer ?
#
loop_
_entity_poly.entity_id
_entity_poly.type
_entity_poly.pdbx_seq_one_letter_code
_entity_poly.pdbx_strand_id
1 'polypeptide(L)' 'NQRLQQMLDRMCRDRGARLCPTDERFCVDNGAMIAQAGWEMLRAGQVTALDQSGITQR' A
#
# COMPACT_ATOMS: atom_id res chain seq x y z
N ASN A 1 -10.83 7.28 9.26
CA ASN A 1 -11.85 6.88 10.26
C ASN A 1 -11.14 6.47 11.55
N GLN A 2 -11.20 7.30 12.59
CA GLN A 2 -10.48 7.07 13.85
C GLN A 2 -11.05 5.89 14.67
N ARG A 3 -12.38 5.70 14.65
CA ARG A 3 -13.03 4.58 15.35
C ARG A 3 -12.56 3.24 14.81
N LEU A 4 -12.42 3.11 13.50
CA LEU A 4 -11.89 1.91 12.86
C LEU A 4 -10.45 1.63 13.30
N GLN A 5 -9.57 2.64 13.34
CA GLN A 5 -8.19 2.47 13.79
C GLN A 5 -8.10 1.98 15.26
N GLN A 6 -8.95 2.51 16.15
CA GLN A 6 -9.03 2.04 17.54
C GLN A 6 -9.46 0.56 17.65
N MET A 7 -10.42 0.13 16.81
CA MET A 7 -10.87 -1.25 16.78
C MET A 7 -9.76 -2.20 16.29
N LEU A 8 -9.01 -1.79 15.26
CA LEU A 8 -7.87 -2.53 14.74
C LEU A 8 -6.73 -2.61 15.77
N ASP A 9 -6.41 -1.51 16.45
CA ASP A 9 -5.35 -1.47 17.46
C ASP A 9 -5.65 -2.42 18.63
N ARG A 10 -6.89 -2.44 19.12
CA ARG A 10 -7.33 -3.42 20.12
C ARG A 10 -7.15 -4.86 19.63
N MET A 11 -7.60 -5.16 18.41
CA MET A 11 -7.46 -6.48 17.79
C MET A 11 -6.00 -6.94 17.71
N CYS A 12 -5.09 -6.05 17.30
CA CYS A 12 -3.66 -6.34 17.20
C CYS A 12 -3.04 -6.62 18.57
N ARG A 13 -3.34 -5.79 19.58
CA ARG A 13 -2.83 -5.98 20.95
C ARG A 13 -3.25 -7.31 21.56
N ASP A 14 -4.52 -7.69 21.39
CA ASP A 14 -5.05 -8.98 21.86
C ASP A 14 -4.32 -10.19 21.22
N ARG A 15 -3.63 -9.98 20.08
CA ARG A 15 -2.85 -10.99 19.35
C ARG A 15 -1.33 -10.84 19.52
N GLY A 16 -0.86 -9.95 20.39
CA GLY A 16 0.57 -9.66 20.52
C GLY A 16 1.19 -8.99 19.29
N ALA A 17 0.38 -8.36 18.44
CA ALA A 17 0.80 -7.64 17.25
C ALA A 17 0.73 -6.12 17.45
N ARG A 18 1.42 -5.38 16.57
CA ARG A 18 1.40 -3.91 16.53
C ARG A 18 0.63 -3.43 15.31
N LEU A 19 -0.31 -2.49 15.51
CA LEU A 19 -0.92 -1.75 14.40
C LEU A 19 0.10 -0.72 13.86
N CYS A 20 0.29 -0.73 12.54
CA CYS A 20 1.16 0.22 11.83
C CYS A 20 0.31 1.03 10.84
N PRO A 21 -0.46 2.03 11.30
CA PRO A 21 -1.24 2.86 10.40
C PRO A 21 -0.32 3.79 9.61
N THR A 22 -0.63 3.98 8.33
CA THR A 22 0.02 4.99 7.50
C THR A 22 -0.50 6.39 7.88
N ASP A 23 0.30 7.42 7.62
CA ASP A 23 -0.16 8.82 7.64
C ASP A 23 -1.40 8.97 6.77
N GLU A 24 -2.42 9.66 7.29
CA GLU A 24 -3.73 9.77 6.66
C GLU A 24 -3.71 10.40 5.27
N ARG A 25 -2.69 11.20 4.96
CA ARG A 25 -2.47 11.81 3.63
C ARG A 25 -2.19 10.76 2.56
N PHE A 26 -1.68 9.58 2.94
CA PHE A 26 -1.39 8.47 2.02
C PHE A 26 -2.46 7.38 2.05
N CYS A 27 -3.54 7.56 2.83
CA CYS A 27 -4.67 6.62 2.86
C CYS A 27 -5.69 6.84 1.74
N VAL A 28 -5.54 7.92 0.96
CA VAL A 28 -6.27 8.15 -0.29
C VAL A 28 -5.41 7.75 -1.49
N ASP A 29 -6.03 7.56 -2.66
CA ASP A 29 -5.30 7.29 -3.89
C ASP A 29 -4.27 8.39 -4.16
N ASN A 30 -3.01 7.99 -4.30
CA ASN A 30 -1.90 8.91 -4.46
C ASN A 30 -0.83 8.34 -5.40
N GLY A 31 -0.05 9.20 -6.03
CA GLY A 31 1.04 8.76 -6.91
C GLY A 31 2.22 8.12 -6.17
N ALA A 32 2.39 8.40 -4.87
CA ALA A 32 3.53 7.90 -4.10
C ALA A 32 3.47 6.39 -3.91
N MET A 33 2.28 5.81 -3.68
CA MET A 33 2.12 4.35 -3.59
C MET A 33 2.43 3.66 -4.92
N ILE A 34 2.07 4.27 -6.06
CA ILE A 34 2.36 3.76 -7.39
C ILE A 34 3.88 3.81 -7.67
N ALA A 35 4.52 4.94 -7.36
CA ALA A 35 5.95 5.12 -7.52
C ALA A 35 6.77 4.16 -6.64
N GLN A 36 6.35 3.97 -5.37
CA GLN A 36 7.02 3.06 -4.45
C GLN A 36 6.93 1.61 -4.92
N ALA A 37 5.76 1.16 -5.39
CA ALA A 37 5.60 -0.18 -5.96
C ALA A 37 6.47 -0.35 -7.21
N GLY A 38 6.44 0.63 -8.13
CA GLY A 38 7.27 0.61 -9.34
C GLY A 38 8.78 0.60 -9.06
N TRP A 39 9.22 1.33 -8.02
CA TRP A 39 10.60 1.31 -7.57
C TRP A 39 11.03 -0.06 -7.05
N GLU A 40 10.21 -0.71 -6.22
CA GLU A 40 10.50 -2.07 -5.73
C GLU A 40 10.51 -3.10 -6.87
N MET A 41 9.59 -3.00 -7.83
CA MET A 41 9.58 -3.84 -9.03
C MET A 41 10.88 -3.70 -9.83
N LEU A 42 11.29 -2.46 -10.12
CA LEU A 42 12.52 -2.18 -10.86
C LEU A 42 13.75 -2.71 -10.10
N ARG A 43 13.81 -2.49 -8.78
CA ARG A 43 14.88 -3.03 -7.92
C ARG A 43 14.94 -4.54 -7.90
N ALA A 44 13.79 -5.21 -8.04
CA ALA A 44 13.70 -6.67 -8.17
C ALA A 44 13.97 -7.18 -9.60
N GLY A 45 14.30 -6.29 -10.55
CA GLY A 45 14.58 -6.65 -11.94
C GLY A 45 13.34 -6.84 -12.82
N GLN A 46 12.15 -6.46 -12.33
CA GLN A 46 10.92 -6.48 -13.12
C GLN A 46 10.85 -5.22 -13.98
N VAL A 47 10.82 -5.41 -15.30
CA VAL A 47 10.71 -4.33 -16.29
C VAL A 47 9.63 -4.70 -17.30
N THR A 48 8.74 -3.77 -17.60
CA THR A 48 7.67 -3.95 -18.59
C THR A 48 8.01 -3.17 -19.85
N ALA A 49 8.01 -3.85 -21.00
CA ALA A 49 8.17 -3.18 -22.29
C ALA A 49 6.95 -2.31 -22.61
N LEU A 50 7.12 -1.24 -23.39
CA LEU A 50 6.07 -0.25 -23.65
C LEU A 50 4.86 -0.85 -24.39
N ASP A 51 5.09 -1.78 -25.31
CA ASP A 51 4.04 -2.52 -26.02
C ASP A 51 3.25 -3.47 -25.10
N GLN A 52 3.80 -3.79 -23.92
CA GLN A 52 3.17 -4.61 -22.89
C GLN A 52 2.55 -3.77 -21.76
N SER A 53 2.66 -2.44 -21.77
CA SER A 53 2.16 -1.57 -20.70
C SER A 53 0.69 -1.14 -20.90
N GLY A 54 -0.15 -2.07 -21.35
CA GLY A 54 -1.58 -1.83 -21.54
C GLY A 54 -2.35 -1.64 -20.22
N ILE A 55 -3.55 -1.08 -20.30
CA ILE A 55 -4.44 -0.93 -19.15
C ILE A 55 -5.29 -2.19 -19.02
N THR A 56 -5.35 -2.75 -17.82
CA THR A 56 -6.29 -3.82 -17.46
C THR A 56 -7.30 -3.28 -16.46
N GLN A 57 -8.59 -3.35 -16.78
CA GLN A 57 -9.67 -2.86 -15.90
C GLN A 57 -10.24 -3.95 -14.99
N ARG A 58 -10.00 -5.24 -15.29
CA ARG A 58 -10.37 -6.41 -14.48
C ARG A 58 -9.34 -7.51 -14.66
#